data_AF-A0A843HWQ3-F1
#
_entry.id   AF-A0A843HWQ3-F1
#
_cell.length_a   1.000
_cell.length_b   1.000
_cell.length_c   1.000
_cell.angle_alpha   90.00
_cell.angle_beta   90.00
_cell.angle_gamma   90.00
#
_symmetry.space_group_name_H-M   'P 1'
#
loop_
_entity.id
_entity.type
_entity.pdbx_description
1 polymer ?
#
loop_
_entity_poly.entity_id
_entity_poly.type
_entity_poly.pdbx_seq_one_letter_code
_entity_poly.pdbx_strand_id
1 'polypeptide(L)'
;MIGPDISKVKKEIKKLNIPKDYWGIDLNSFFDYQWNIYISIRETAGKTTQSLLLGLVLNKLYPDRYSIEYLRNDNSQIVRSNVETLFDTILKYDYIKKIYGGKYNNISYKPITKKFYLTLTDEEGSVIDEAKEPICSLHAVENWKALKSVYNNPRGNYIILDEFPDTDRATYKIFTELLNTISTIGRPLSSDRTPWLHILLMGNNTDEYCFYFDDFQISEEIPYLKFGGSIPFRTEYNTTGICKLLELGEVQKERLRTKNIPFLGFSGKKAAPFTGESEWGGEQYKHITFDLNYEECFFRRAYIFHRGRYIQIDLFNNEEIGRFAFFHFADTPKYNDNLIFTTDPEKASDIYGFGKYEKREKVLKACKMITDLYKENRVYYASNRVGSLTSDFIKNIR
;
A
#
# COMPACT_ATOMS: atom_id res chain seq x y z
N MET A 1 10.87 17.68 22.51
CA MET A 1 9.96 16.62 22.00
C MET A 1 10.34 15.31 22.67
N ILE A 2 9.39 14.55 23.26
CA ILE A 2 9.72 13.32 24.00
C ILE A 2 8.89 12.16 23.44
N GLY A 3 9.53 11.39 22.56
CA GLY A 3 9.05 10.10 22.12
C GLY A 3 9.04 9.01 23.18
N PRO A 4 8.62 7.77 22.84
CA PRO A 4 8.80 6.65 23.74
C PRO A 4 10.30 6.38 23.91
N ASP A 5 10.70 6.11 25.14
CA ASP A 5 12.03 5.60 25.47
C ASP A 5 12.23 4.22 24.82
N ILE A 6 12.99 4.21 23.72
CA ILE A 6 13.26 3.02 22.89
C ILE A 6 13.89 1.90 23.71
N SER A 7 14.75 2.23 24.69
CA SER A 7 15.39 1.23 25.55
C SER A 7 14.38 0.50 26.43
N LYS A 8 13.37 1.22 26.95
CA LYS A 8 12.27 0.59 27.70
C LYS A 8 11.42 -0.30 26.80
N VAL A 9 11.07 0.17 25.59
CA VAL A 9 10.28 -0.62 24.63
C VAL A 9 11.03 -1.90 24.25
N LYS A 10 12.32 -1.82 23.90
CA LYS A 10 13.19 -2.98 23.62
C LYS A 10 13.20 -3.98 24.77
N LYS A 11 13.30 -3.49 26.01
CA LYS A 11 13.30 -4.34 27.21
C LYS A 11 12.00 -5.11 27.35
N GLU A 12 10.85 -4.46 27.15
CA GLU A 12 9.55 -5.13 27.22
C GLU A 12 9.35 -6.14 26.09
N ILE A 13 9.67 -5.79 24.85
CA ILE A 13 9.57 -6.73 23.71
C ILE A 13 10.47 -7.94 23.91
N LYS A 14 11.71 -7.75 24.41
CA LYS A 14 12.64 -8.86 24.66
C LYS A 14 12.09 -9.87 25.69
N LYS A 15 11.34 -9.41 26.71
CA LYS A 15 10.72 -10.29 27.72
C LYS A 15 9.67 -11.23 27.14
N LEU A 16 9.09 -10.90 25.99
CA LEU A 16 8.06 -11.72 25.37
C LEU A 16 8.61 -13.04 24.84
N ASN A 17 9.94 -13.14 24.61
CA ASN A 17 10.58 -14.33 24.04
C ASN A 17 9.91 -14.78 22.73
N ILE A 18 9.64 -13.80 21.86
CA ILE A 18 9.06 -14.05 20.54
C ILE A 18 9.96 -15.03 19.78
N PRO A 19 9.40 -16.09 19.16
CA PRO A 19 10.18 -17.02 18.37
C PRO A 19 11.03 -16.29 17.31
N LYS A 20 12.30 -16.72 17.18
CA LYS A 20 13.26 -16.10 16.25
C LYS A 20 12.83 -16.19 14.78
N ASP A 21 11.96 -17.14 14.48
CA ASP A 21 11.44 -17.38 13.13
C ASP A 21 10.36 -16.35 12.74
N TYR A 22 9.97 -15.44 13.63
CA TYR A 22 9.06 -14.36 13.31
C TYR A 22 9.88 -13.14 12.94
N TRP A 23 9.49 -12.44 11.88
CA TRP A 23 10.09 -11.15 11.57
C TRP A 23 9.96 -10.20 12.78
N GLY A 24 10.93 -9.32 13.00
CA GLY A 24 10.93 -8.37 14.11
C GLY A 24 11.04 -6.93 13.61
N ILE A 25 10.34 -6.02 14.28
CA ILE A 25 10.46 -4.59 14.00
C ILE A 25 11.81 -4.09 14.51
N ASP A 26 12.64 -3.53 13.64
CA ASP A 26 13.80 -2.75 14.08
C ASP A 26 13.30 -1.44 14.73
N LEU A 27 13.26 -1.45 16.06
CA LEU A 27 12.71 -0.36 16.85
C LEU A 27 13.49 0.95 16.71
N ASN A 28 14.81 0.91 16.44
CA ASN A 28 15.56 2.16 16.27
C ASN A 28 15.06 2.89 15.02
N SER A 29 15.18 2.20 13.88
CA SER A 29 14.70 2.74 12.62
C SER A 29 13.20 3.05 12.67
N PHE A 30 12.37 2.24 13.32
CA PHE A 30 10.93 2.49 13.39
C PHE A 30 10.57 3.83 14.03
N PHE A 31 11.26 4.20 15.12
CA PHE A 31 10.99 5.44 15.84
C PHE A 31 11.69 6.67 15.24
N ASP A 32 12.67 6.49 14.35
CA ASP A 32 13.32 7.59 13.62
C ASP A 32 12.42 8.21 12.53
N TYR A 33 11.40 7.48 12.08
CA TYR A 33 10.51 7.88 10.99
C TYR A 33 9.03 7.92 11.41
N GLN A 34 8.26 8.82 10.78
CA GLN A 34 6.80 8.90 11.00
C GLN A 34 6.06 7.83 10.20
N TRP A 35 6.46 7.65 8.95
CA TRP A 35 5.90 6.64 8.04
C TRP A 35 6.84 5.45 7.90
N ASN A 36 6.34 4.26 8.19
CA ASN A 36 7.07 3.01 8.06
C ASN A 36 6.33 2.12 7.06
N ILE A 37 6.89 1.88 5.88
CA ILE A 37 6.29 1.07 4.82
C ILE A 37 7.05 -0.25 4.74
N TYR A 38 6.42 -1.35 5.14
CA TYR A 38 7.03 -2.67 5.17
C TYR A 38 6.38 -3.58 4.14
N ILE A 39 7.13 -3.88 3.09
CA ILE A 39 6.72 -4.74 1.98
C ILE A 39 7.47 -6.05 2.11
N SER A 40 6.83 -7.15 1.79
CA SER A 40 7.45 -8.47 1.90
C SER A 40 6.73 -9.47 1.02
N ILE A 41 7.33 -10.63 0.70
CA ILE A 41 6.53 -11.70 0.12
C ILE A 41 5.60 -12.34 1.15
N ARG A 42 4.59 -13.07 0.67
CA ARG A 42 3.48 -13.61 1.49
C ARG A 42 3.97 -14.48 2.65
N GLU A 43 5.10 -15.16 2.47
CA GLU A 43 5.68 -16.12 3.39
C GLU A 43 6.35 -15.47 4.61
N THR A 44 6.46 -14.14 4.62
CA THR A 44 7.00 -13.39 5.77
C THR A 44 5.99 -13.40 6.92
N ALA A 45 6.17 -14.39 7.81
CA ALA A 45 5.31 -14.63 8.96
C ALA A 45 5.48 -13.58 10.06
N GLY A 46 4.35 -13.21 10.69
CA GLY A 46 4.34 -12.49 11.96
C GLY A 46 4.26 -10.97 11.89
N LYS A 47 4.21 -10.35 10.69
CA LYS A 47 4.13 -8.88 10.54
C LYS A 47 3.01 -8.27 11.38
N THR A 48 1.78 -8.68 11.14
CA THR A 48 0.59 -8.21 11.87
C THR A 48 0.72 -8.47 13.37
N THR A 49 1.10 -9.67 13.77
CA THR A 49 1.30 -10.04 15.19
C THR A 49 2.32 -9.13 15.88
N GLN A 50 3.46 -8.86 15.24
CA GLN A 50 4.53 -8.04 15.80
C GLN A 50 4.13 -6.58 15.92
N SER A 51 3.44 -6.06 14.91
CA SER A 51 2.89 -4.71 14.91
C SER A 51 1.88 -4.54 16.05
N LEU A 52 0.99 -5.51 16.25
CA LEU A 52 0.05 -5.50 17.37
C LEU A 52 0.77 -5.61 18.73
N LEU A 53 1.79 -6.47 18.85
CA LEU A 53 2.60 -6.59 20.07
C LEU A 53 3.31 -5.29 20.44
N LEU A 54 3.88 -4.59 19.45
CA LEU A 54 4.47 -3.27 19.66
C LEU A 54 3.43 -2.28 20.17
N GLY A 55 2.23 -2.26 19.57
CA GLY A 55 1.13 -1.42 20.02
C GLY A 55 0.69 -1.72 21.46
N LEU A 56 0.61 -3.00 21.85
CA LEU A 56 0.30 -3.42 23.22
C LEU A 56 1.38 -2.98 24.21
N VAL A 57 2.66 -3.11 23.86
CA VAL A 57 3.78 -2.66 24.70
C VAL A 57 3.79 -1.13 24.84
N LEU A 58 3.53 -0.41 23.74
CA LEU A 58 3.41 1.05 23.77
C LEU A 58 2.26 1.50 24.67
N ASN A 59 1.09 0.86 24.57
CA ASN A 59 -0.03 1.14 25.47
C ASN A 59 0.32 0.86 26.93
N LYS A 60 0.96 -0.28 27.24
CA LYS A 60 1.40 -0.58 28.62
C LYS A 60 2.30 0.52 29.19
N LEU A 61 3.29 0.96 28.41
CA LEU A 61 4.30 1.92 28.88
C LEU A 61 3.78 3.36 28.89
N TYR A 62 2.82 3.67 28.01
CA TYR A 62 2.33 5.03 27.75
C TYR A 62 0.80 5.01 27.49
N PRO A 63 -0.02 4.57 28.45
CA PRO A 63 -1.45 4.29 28.24
C PRO A 63 -2.25 5.53 27.86
N ASP A 64 -1.83 6.72 28.29
CA ASP A 64 -2.49 7.99 27.97
C ASP A 64 -2.16 8.51 26.56
N ARG A 65 -1.28 7.82 25.82
CA ARG A 65 -0.78 8.27 24.52
C ARG A 65 -0.96 7.27 23.39
N TYR A 66 -1.03 5.98 23.69
CA TYR A 66 -1.04 4.95 22.65
C TYR A 66 -2.21 3.99 22.83
N SER A 67 -3.02 3.91 21.79
CA SER A 67 -3.92 2.82 21.42
C SER A 67 -3.63 2.46 19.97
N ILE A 68 -3.98 1.23 19.59
CA ILE A 68 -3.82 0.75 18.23
C ILE A 68 -4.99 1.25 17.40
N GLU A 69 -4.67 1.83 16.25
CA GLU A 69 -5.65 2.23 15.24
C GLU A 69 -5.41 1.37 14.01
N TYR A 70 -6.21 0.31 13.87
CA TYR A 70 -6.02 -0.70 12.86
C TYR A 70 -6.90 -0.41 11.65
N LEU A 71 -6.25 -0.11 10.54
CA LEU A 71 -6.86 0.28 9.29
C LEU A 71 -6.80 -0.87 8.30
N ARG A 72 -7.90 -1.01 7.56
CA ARG A 72 -7.99 -1.77 6.31
C ARG A 72 -8.59 -0.85 5.24
N ASN A 73 -8.46 -1.21 3.97
CA ASN A 73 -8.99 -0.37 2.89
C ASN A 73 -10.52 -0.33 2.94
N ASP A 74 -11.13 -1.50 3.09
CA ASP A 74 -12.58 -1.68 2.96
C ASP A 74 -13.26 -2.16 4.24
N ASN A 75 -14.53 -1.79 4.40
CA ASN A 75 -15.35 -2.18 5.52
C ASN A 75 -15.65 -3.69 5.55
N SER A 76 -15.69 -4.31 4.37
CA SER A 76 -15.79 -5.77 4.22
C SER A 76 -14.60 -6.51 4.85
N GLN A 77 -13.44 -5.87 4.97
CA GLN A 77 -12.24 -6.46 5.58
C GLN A 77 -12.26 -6.37 7.12
N ILE A 78 -13.10 -5.52 7.71
CA ILE A 78 -13.21 -5.34 9.16
C ILE A 78 -14.53 -5.88 9.76
N VAL A 79 -15.23 -6.72 9.01
CA VAL A 79 -16.39 -7.46 9.54
C VAL A 79 -15.93 -8.50 10.56
N ARG A 80 -16.81 -8.86 11.50
CA ARG A 80 -16.49 -9.74 12.64
C ARG A 80 -15.76 -11.02 12.22
N SER A 81 -16.25 -11.73 11.21
CA SER A 81 -15.67 -13.00 10.75
C SER A 81 -14.20 -12.90 10.33
N ASN A 82 -13.75 -11.70 9.96
CA ASN A 82 -12.40 -11.47 9.45
C ASN A 82 -11.44 -10.97 10.55
N VAL A 83 -11.97 -10.37 11.61
CA VAL A 83 -11.17 -9.66 12.62
C VAL A 83 -11.25 -10.24 14.02
N GLU A 84 -12.23 -11.10 14.32
CA GLU A 84 -12.32 -11.70 15.66
C GLU A 84 -11.09 -12.54 16.01
N THR A 85 -10.40 -13.08 14.99
CA THR A 85 -9.18 -13.88 15.11
C THR A 85 -7.89 -13.05 15.07
N LEU A 86 -7.97 -11.72 14.97
CA LEU A 86 -6.82 -10.82 14.80
C LEU A 86 -5.78 -10.98 15.91
N PHE A 87 -6.22 -11.30 17.13
CA PHE A 87 -5.37 -11.47 18.31
C PHE A 87 -5.11 -12.95 18.66
N ASP A 88 -5.56 -13.93 17.89
CA ASP A 88 -5.46 -15.36 18.24
C ASP A 88 -4.03 -15.81 18.48
N THR A 89 -3.10 -15.37 17.62
CA THR A 89 -1.68 -15.69 17.82
C THR A 89 -1.14 -15.02 19.09
N ILE A 90 -1.63 -13.83 19.43
CA ILE A 90 -1.23 -13.10 20.64
C ILE A 90 -1.73 -13.83 21.90
N LEU A 91 -2.97 -14.31 21.86
CA LEU A 91 -3.59 -15.10 22.93
C LEU A 91 -2.92 -16.47 23.09
N LYS A 92 -2.68 -17.18 21.99
CA LYS A 92 -2.04 -18.51 21.96
C LYS A 92 -0.69 -18.55 22.69
N TYR A 93 0.07 -17.47 22.66
CA TYR A 93 1.38 -17.37 23.31
C TYR A 93 1.36 -16.61 24.65
N ASP A 94 0.17 -16.37 25.22
CA ASP A 94 -0.05 -15.65 26.48
C ASP A 94 0.59 -14.26 26.52
N TYR A 95 0.73 -13.60 25.37
CA TYR A 95 1.45 -12.32 25.33
C TYR A 95 0.72 -11.22 26.10
N ILE A 96 -0.62 -11.23 26.15
CA ILE A 96 -1.38 -10.25 26.96
C ILE A 96 -1.03 -10.39 28.44
N LYS A 97 -1.07 -11.63 28.98
CA LYS A 97 -0.71 -11.92 30.37
C LYS A 97 0.73 -11.49 30.68
N LYS A 98 1.67 -11.78 29.78
CA LYS A 98 3.09 -11.39 29.90
C LYS A 98 3.28 -9.86 29.88
N ILE A 99 2.57 -9.16 29.01
CA ILE A 99 2.65 -7.70 28.88
C ILE A 99 2.03 -7.06 30.13
N TYR A 100 0.81 -7.40 30.52
CA TYR A 100 0.08 -6.69 31.58
C TYR A 100 0.25 -7.30 32.98
N GLY A 101 1.17 -8.25 33.16
CA GLY A 101 1.51 -8.81 34.46
C GLY A 101 0.33 -9.51 35.16
N GLY A 102 -0.56 -10.12 34.38
CA GLY A 102 -1.76 -10.79 34.89
C GLY A 102 -2.97 -9.90 35.20
N LYS A 103 -2.85 -8.56 35.12
CA LYS A 103 -4.01 -7.65 35.22
C LYS A 103 -5.06 -7.96 34.16
N TYR A 104 -4.58 -8.30 32.97
CA TYR A 104 -5.38 -8.81 31.86
C TYR A 104 -4.68 -10.06 31.32
N ASN A 105 -5.46 -11.02 30.85
CA ASN A 105 -4.97 -12.25 30.22
C ASN A 105 -5.65 -12.51 28.87
N ASN A 106 -6.68 -11.73 28.51
CA ASN A 106 -7.49 -11.95 27.33
C ASN A 106 -7.85 -10.61 26.65
N ILE A 107 -8.54 -10.68 25.51
CA ILE A 107 -9.06 -9.54 24.76
C ILE A 107 -10.45 -9.85 24.22
N SER A 108 -11.39 -8.91 24.37
CA SER A 108 -12.76 -9.04 23.86
C SER A 108 -12.97 -8.12 22.66
N TYR A 109 -13.65 -8.62 21.63
CA TYR A 109 -14.10 -7.82 20.49
C TYR A 109 -15.55 -7.37 20.69
N LYS A 110 -15.84 -6.08 20.47
CA LYS A 110 -17.20 -5.52 20.46
C LYS A 110 -17.60 -5.19 19.02
N PRO A 111 -18.42 -6.02 18.35
CA PRO A 111 -18.70 -5.87 16.92
C PRO A 111 -19.40 -4.57 16.54
N ILE A 112 -20.28 -4.05 17.40
CA ILE A 112 -21.06 -2.82 17.13
C ILE A 112 -20.13 -1.60 17.00
N THR A 113 -19.16 -1.50 17.91
CA THR A 113 -18.22 -0.37 17.96
C THR A 113 -16.90 -0.66 17.25
N LYS A 114 -16.71 -1.90 16.78
CA LYS A 114 -15.50 -2.42 16.13
C LYS A 114 -14.22 -2.16 16.93
N LYS A 115 -14.30 -2.42 18.23
CA LYS A 115 -13.23 -2.16 19.18
C LYS A 115 -12.85 -3.42 19.94
N PHE A 116 -11.57 -3.49 20.30
CA PHE A 116 -11.04 -4.50 21.20
C PHE A 116 -10.75 -3.90 22.57
N TYR A 117 -11.04 -4.67 23.61
CA TYR A 117 -10.83 -4.31 25.00
C TYR A 117 -10.02 -5.40 25.69
N LEU A 118 -9.04 -5.01 26.51
CA LEU A 118 -8.32 -5.96 27.35
C LEU A 118 -9.28 -6.49 28.42
N THR A 119 -9.25 -7.78 28.67
CA THR A 119 -10.09 -8.44 29.67
C THR A 119 -9.27 -9.35 30.57
N LEU A 120 -9.77 -9.52 31.79
CA LEU A 120 -9.37 -10.58 32.70
C LEU A 120 -10.46 -11.64 32.67
N THR A 121 -10.11 -12.86 32.29
CA THR A 121 -11.01 -14.01 32.36
C THR A 121 -10.53 -15.04 33.37
N ASP A 122 -11.48 -15.75 33.99
CA ASP A 122 -11.17 -16.92 34.81
C ASP A 122 -10.82 -18.15 33.95
N GLU A 123 -10.61 -19.30 34.62
CA GLU A 123 -10.30 -20.58 33.98
C GLU A 123 -11.46 -21.14 33.15
N GLU A 124 -12.69 -20.72 33.43
CA GLU A 124 -13.91 -21.11 32.71
C GLU A 124 -14.19 -20.19 31.50
N GLY A 125 -13.43 -19.10 31.36
CA GLY A 125 -13.54 -18.13 30.27
C GLY A 125 -14.51 -16.98 30.56
N SER A 126 -15.05 -16.88 31.78
CA SER A 126 -15.93 -15.78 32.18
C SER A 126 -15.13 -14.50 32.43
N VAL A 127 -15.67 -13.36 32.00
CA VAL A 127 -15.01 -12.05 32.15
C VAL A 127 -15.18 -11.54 33.57
N ILE A 128 -14.06 -11.37 34.29
CA ILE A 128 -13.99 -10.82 35.64
C ILE A 128 -13.82 -9.29 35.61
N ASP A 129 -12.98 -8.79 34.70
CA ASP A 129 -12.69 -7.35 34.54
C ASP A 129 -12.48 -7.01 33.06
N GLU A 130 -12.79 -5.78 32.69
CA GLU A 130 -12.62 -5.24 31.34
C GLU A 130 -12.03 -3.84 31.42
N ALA A 131 -11.02 -3.56 30.59
CA ALA A 131 -10.47 -2.23 30.48
C ALA A 131 -11.57 -1.24 30.05
N LYS A 132 -11.67 -0.10 30.73
CA LYS A 132 -12.66 0.96 30.39
C LYS A 132 -12.48 1.51 28.98
N GLU A 133 -11.23 1.53 28.54
CA GLU A 133 -10.77 2.16 27.33
C GLU A 133 -10.35 1.09 26.30
N PRO A 134 -10.72 1.23 25.02
CA PRO A 134 -10.32 0.27 24.00
C PRO A 134 -8.80 0.31 23.81
N ILE A 135 -8.24 -0.87 23.52
CA ILE A 135 -6.81 -1.05 23.19
C ILE A 135 -6.57 -0.98 21.69
N CYS A 136 -7.55 -1.41 20.88
CA CYS A 136 -7.50 -1.36 19.42
C CYS A 136 -8.86 -0.93 18.87
N SER A 137 -8.87 0.03 17.95
CA SER A 137 -10.05 0.41 17.17
C SER A 137 -9.83 0.02 15.71
N LEU A 138 -10.84 -0.58 15.08
CA LEU A 138 -10.79 -0.93 13.66
C LEU A 138 -11.49 0.15 12.82
N HIS A 139 -10.85 0.56 11.74
CA HIS A 139 -11.45 1.47 10.75
C HIS A 139 -11.21 1.00 9.33
N ALA A 140 -12.11 1.41 8.44
CA ALA A 140 -11.95 1.25 7.00
C ALA A 140 -11.66 2.61 6.39
N VAL A 141 -10.66 2.70 5.53
CA VAL A 141 -10.27 3.94 4.85
C VAL A 141 -11.44 4.51 4.02
N GLU A 142 -12.23 3.65 3.36
CA GLU A 142 -13.41 4.08 2.60
C GLU A 142 -14.46 4.83 3.45
N ASN A 143 -14.46 4.64 4.77
CA ASN A 143 -15.40 5.27 5.71
C ASN A 143 -14.87 6.60 6.31
N TRP A 144 -13.80 7.17 5.74
CA TRP A 144 -13.16 8.40 6.26
C TRP A 144 -14.14 9.56 6.53
N LYS A 145 -15.20 9.71 5.72
CA LYS A 145 -16.22 10.77 5.90
C LYS A 145 -17.00 10.59 7.19
N ALA A 146 -17.45 9.37 7.48
CA ALA A 146 -18.18 9.06 8.70
C ALA A 146 -17.27 9.22 9.93
N LEU A 147 -15.99 8.86 9.80
CA LEU A 147 -15.01 8.98 10.86
C LEU A 147 -14.82 10.45 11.31
N LYS A 148 -14.71 11.39 10.36
CA LYS A 148 -14.49 12.82 10.64
C LYS A 148 -15.51 13.45 11.59
N SER A 149 -16.77 13.05 11.49
CA SER A 149 -17.87 13.72 12.19
C SER A 149 -18.02 13.34 13.65
N VAL A 150 -17.58 12.14 14.04
CA VAL A 150 -17.93 11.55 15.34
C VAL A 150 -16.75 10.93 16.09
N TYR A 151 -15.64 10.64 15.41
CA TYR A 151 -14.53 9.96 16.05
C TYR A 151 -13.57 10.93 16.72
N ASN A 152 -13.26 10.62 17.98
CA ASN A 152 -12.20 11.28 18.74
C ASN A 152 -11.50 10.22 19.60
N ASN A 153 -10.21 10.04 19.37
CA ASN A 153 -9.38 9.23 20.25
C ASN A 153 -8.06 9.95 20.54
N PRO A 154 -7.89 10.54 21.74
CA PRO A 154 -6.66 11.23 22.10
C PRO A 154 -5.44 10.30 22.15
N ARG A 155 -5.63 8.98 22.20
CA ARG A 155 -4.57 7.98 22.33
C ARG A 155 -4.17 7.35 20.98
N GLY A 156 -4.78 7.75 19.86
CA GLY A 156 -4.61 7.13 18.55
C GLY A 156 -3.27 7.40 17.84
N ASN A 157 -2.13 7.30 18.54
CA ASN A 157 -0.81 7.67 18.01
C ASN A 157 -0.03 6.52 17.35
N TYR A 158 -0.64 5.34 17.22
CA TYR A 158 -0.05 4.20 16.55
C TYR A 158 -1.04 3.60 15.56
N ILE A 159 -0.84 3.92 14.29
CA ILE A 159 -1.70 3.54 13.18
C ILE A 159 -1.06 2.39 12.42
N ILE A 160 -1.81 1.31 12.18
CA ILE A 160 -1.40 0.19 11.34
C ILE A 160 -2.35 0.14 10.15
N LEU A 161 -1.86 0.32 8.92
CA LEU A 161 -2.59 -0.04 7.71
C LEU A 161 -2.10 -1.40 7.23
N ASP A 162 -2.94 -2.42 7.36
CA ASP A 162 -2.63 -3.80 7.01
C ASP A 162 -3.16 -4.16 5.61
N GLU A 163 -2.43 -5.03 4.91
CA GLU A 163 -2.65 -5.37 3.49
C GLU A 163 -2.70 -4.16 2.56
N PHE A 164 -1.71 -3.30 2.71
CA PHE A 164 -1.36 -2.27 1.76
C PHE A 164 -0.58 -2.86 0.57
N PRO A 165 -0.74 -2.36 -0.67
CA PRO A 165 -1.84 -1.54 -1.17
C PRO A 165 -3.01 -2.41 -1.60
N ASP A 166 -4.20 -1.82 -1.70
CA ASP A 166 -5.30 -2.42 -2.47
C ASP A 166 -5.08 -2.14 -3.96
N THR A 167 -4.68 -3.16 -4.71
CA THR A 167 -4.47 -3.07 -6.16
C THR A 167 -5.76 -3.04 -6.96
N ASP A 168 -6.88 -3.47 -6.38
CA ASP A 168 -8.17 -3.56 -7.07
C ASP A 168 -8.94 -2.23 -7.01
N ARG A 169 -8.62 -1.37 -6.03
CA ARG A 169 -9.17 -0.02 -5.86
C ARG A 169 -8.15 1.11 -6.04
N ALA A 170 -7.10 0.87 -6.84
CA ALA A 170 -6.00 1.81 -7.11
C ALA A 170 -6.44 3.10 -7.85
N THR A 171 -7.28 3.90 -7.21
CA THR A 171 -7.69 5.22 -7.66
C THR A 171 -6.96 6.26 -6.82
N TYR A 172 -6.58 7.39 -7.41
CA TYR A 172 -5.92 8.51 -6.71
C TYR A 172 -6.68 8.97 -5.44
N LYS A 173 -7.99 8.71 -5.37
CA LYS A 173 -8.81 9.04 -4.21
C LYS A 173 -8.32 8.32 -2.95
N ILE A 174 -7.90 7.05 -3.03
CA ILE A 174 -7.66 6.23 -1.82
C ILE A 174 -6.53 6.77 -0.95
N PHE A 175 -5.47 7.35 -1.53
CA PHE A 175 -4.41 7.99 -0.75
C PHE A 175 -4.93 9.24 -0.02
N THR A 176 -5.75 10.05 -0.70
CA THR A 176 -6.41 11.20 -0.08
C THR A 176 -7.35 10.77 1.05
N GLU A 177 -8.09 9.67 0.88
CA GLU A 177 -8.95 9.10 1.91
C GLU A 177 -8.16 8.58 3.12
N LEU A 178 -7.01 7.96 2.87
CA LEU A 178 -6.07 7.53 3.90
C LEU A 178 -5.55 8.73 4.71
N LEU A 179 -5.07 9.78 4.05
CA LEU A 179 -4.62 11.00 4.72
C LEU A 179 -5.74 11.65 5.55
N ASN A 180 -6.97 11.68 5.03
CA ASN A 180 -8.14 12.15 5.75
C ASN A 180 -8.46 11.31 6.99
N THR A 181 -8.31 9.98 6.88
CA THR A 181 -8.48 9.05 8.00
C THR A 181 -7.41 9.30 9.07
N ILE A 182 -6.15 9.34 8.67
CA ILE A 182 -4.99 9.55 9.55
C ILE A 182 -5.08 10.89 10.28
N SER A 183 -5.38 11.98 9.57
CA SER A 183 -5.53 13.32 10.18
C SER A 183 -6.71 13.41 11.17
N THR A 184 -7.74 12.58 10.99
CA THR A 184 -8.87 12.51 11.92
C THR A 184 -8.49 11.79 13.23
N ILE A 185 -7.68 10.73 13.10
CA ILE A 185 -7.21 9.89 14.21
C ILE A 185 -6.07 10.57 14.97
N GLY A 186 -5.01 10.94 14.26
CA GLY A 186 -3.81 11.58 14.80
C GLY A 186 -4.03 13.06 15.06
N ARG A 187 -4.74 13.39 16.15
CA ARG A 187 -4.98 14.78 16.56
C ARG A 187 -3.88 15.26 17.51
N PRO A 188 -3.36 16.49 17.32
CA PRO A 188 -2.43 17.07 18.28
C PRO A 188 -3.09 17.29 19.64
N LEU A 189 -2.48 16.76 20.69
CA LEU A 189 -2.93 16.93 22.07
C LEU A 189 -2.38 18.23 22.65
N SER A 190 -3.10 19.34 22.50
CA SER A 190 -2.71 20.68 23.00
C SER A 190 -1.33 21.17 22.52
N SER A 191 -1.06 22.47 22.65
CA SER A 191 0.13 23.16 22.11
C SER A 191 1.49 22.61 22.55
N ASP A 192 1.52 21.77 23.59
CA ASP A 192 2.74 21.43 24.31
C ASP A 192 3.17 19.96 24.06
N ARG A 193 2.34 19.19 23.36
CA ARG A 193 2.57 17.77 23.06
C ARG A 193 2.12 17.46 21.64
N THR A 194 2.96 17.78 20.66
CA THR A 194 2.84 17.15 19.34
C THR A 194 2.98 15.64 19.54
N PRO A 195 1.93 14.83 19.33
CA PRO A 195 2.06 13.39 19.47
C PRO A 195 3.00 12.87 18.40
N TRP A 196 3.93 12.01 18.81
CA TRP A 196 4.72 11.24 17.86
C TRP A 196 3.81 10.17 17.28
N LEU A 197 3.10 10.55 16.22
CA LEU A 197 2.25 9.67 15.43
C LEU A 197 3.15 8.74 14.62
N HIS A 198 3.02 7.43 14.85
CA HIS A 198 3.72 6.42 14.07
C HIS A 198 2.73 5.69 13.19
N ILE A 199 2.99 5.71 11.89
CA ILE A 199 2.15 5.13 10.86
C ILE A 199 2.91 3.96 10.25
N LEU A 200 2.31 2.77 10.29
CA LEU A 200 2.89 1.54 9.77
C LEU A 200 2.01 0.99 8.66
N LEU A 201 2.53 0.97 7.44
CA LEU A 201 1.91 0.36 6.27
C LEU A 201 2.55 -1.01 6.05
N MET A 202 1.75 -2.05 5.96
CA MET A 202 2.24 -3.42 5.76
C MET A 202 1.63 -4.04 4.51
N GLY A 203 2.49 -4.55 3.63
CA GLY A 203 2.09 -5.13 2.36
C GLY A 203 2.71 -6.48 2.07
N ASN A 204 1.96 -7.29 1.33
CA ASN A 204 2.46 -8.52 0.72
C ASN A 204 2.65 -8.30 -0.78
N ASN A 205 3.80 -8.74 -1.29
CA ASN A 205 4.34 -8.62 -2.66
C ASN A 205 3.55 -7.68 -3.57
N THR A 206 3.87 -6.39 -3.44
CA THR A 206 3.25 -5.28 -4.16
C THR A 206 3.86 -5.16 -5.55
N ASP A 207 3.12 -4.61 -6.52
CA ASP A 207 3.69 -4.18 -7.80
C ASP A 207 4.73 -3.07 -7.56
N GLU A 208 5.93 -3.19 -8.14
CA GLU A 208 6.99 -2.16 -8.08
C GLU A 208 6.53 -0.80 -8.63
N TYR A 209 5.43 -0.75 -9.38
CA TYR A 209 4.79 0.46 -9.92
C TYR A 209 3.53 0.88 -9.17
N CYS A 210 3.35 0.44 -7.91
CA CYS A 210 2.23 0.87 -7.09
C CYS A 210 2.19 2.41 -6.93
N PHE A 211 0.98 2.97 -7.10
CA PHE A 211 0.72 4.40 -7.04
C PHE A 211 1.13 5.09 -5.75
N TYR A 212 1.04 4.38 -4.62
CA TYR A 212 1.46 4.94 -3.36
C TYR A 212 2.95 5.32 -3.37
N PHE A 213 3.79 4.65 -4.17
CA PHE A 213 5.20 5.03 -4.29
C PHE A 213 5.40 6.38 -5.00
N ASP A 214 4.50 6.75 -5.91
CA ASP A 214 4.49 8.09 -6.50
C ASP A 214 4.08 9.12 -5.42
N ASP A 215 3.04 8.82 -4.64
CA ASP A 215 2.57 9.70 -3.55
C ASP A 215 3.61 9.89 -2.43
N PHE A 216 4.41 8.85 -2.15
CA PHE A 216 5.55 8.92 -1.22
C PHE A 216 6.84 9.48 -1.85
N GLN A 217 6.83 9.80 -3.15
CA GLN A 217 7.98 10.33 -3.90
C GLN A 217 9.20 9.38 -3.89
N ILE A 218 8.95 8.07 -3.99
CA ILE A 218 10.00 7.01 -3.99
C ILE A 218 9.92 6.08 -5.21
N SER A 219 9.09 6.39 -6.21
CA SER A 219 8.83 5.47 -7.31
C SER A 219 10.01 5.27 -8.27
N GLU A 220 11.03 6.12 -8.22
CA GLU A 220 12.24 5.98 -9.03
C GLU A 220 13.24 5.01 -8.38
N GLU A 221 13.25 4.93 -7.05
CA GLU A 221 14.14 4.10 -6.25
C GLU A 221 13.60 2.67 -6.05
N ILE A 222 12.28 2.49 -6.05
CA ILE A 222 11.62 1.20 -5.79
C ILE A 222 12.11 0.05 -6.69
N PRO A 223 12.28 0.22 -8.02
CA PRO A 223 12.80 -0.84 -8.88
C PRO A 223 14.20 -1.35 -8.50
N TYR A 224 14.98 -0.55 -7.78
CA TYR A 224 16.33 -0.89 -7.33
C TYR A 224 16.37 -1.47 -5.90
N LEU A 225 15.23 -1.45 -5.18
CA LEU A 225 15.14 -1.99 -3.82
C LEU A 225 15.20 -3.51 -3.84
N LYS A 226 16.12 -4.06 -3.05
CA LYS A 226 16.36 -5.50 -2.90
C LYS A 226 15.91 -6.01 -1.53
N PHE A 227 15.70 -7.32 -1.39
CA PHE A 227 15.35 -7.94 -0.10
C PHE A 227 16.36 -7.56 0.99
N GLY A 228 15.85 -7.21 2.17
CA GLY A 228 16.63 -6.69 3.29
C GLY A 228 16.99 -5.20 3.17
N GLY A 229 16.77 -4.59 2.00
CA GLY A 229 17.07 -3.20 1.73
C GLY A 229 16.03 -2.22 2.28
N SER A 230 16.41 -0.95 2.28
CA SER A 230 15.52 0.15 2.67
C SER A 230 15.78 1.42 1.88
N ILE A 231 14.73 2.23 1.72
CA ILE A 231 14.75 3.57 1.12
C ILE A 231 14.22 4.53 2.19
N PRO A 232 15.09 5.28 2.89
CA PRO A 232 14.63 6.42 3.67
C PRO A 232 14.18 7.52 2.71
N PHE A 233 13.10 8.21 3.04
CA PHE A 233 12.57 9.29 2.22
C PHE A 233 12.15 10.49 3.06
N ARG A 234 12.18 11.65 2.42
CA ARG A 234 11.70 12.91 2.97
C ARG A 234 10.98 13.69 1.89
N THR A 235 9.72 14.03 2.14
CA THR A 235 8.93 14.83 1.20
C THR A 235 9.34 16.30 1.25
N GLU A 236 8.93 17.07 0.24
CA GLU A 236 9.14 18.52 0.18
C GLU A 236 8.65 19.26 1.43
N TYR A 237 7.59 18.76 2.08
CA TYR A 237 7.02 19.31 3.32
C TYR A 237 7.59 18.67 4.60
N ASN A 238 8.78 18.07 4.52
CA ASN A 238 9.50 17.44 5.64
C ASN A 238 8.82 16.23 6.29
N THR A 239 7.82 15.62 5.66
CA THR A 239 7.33 14.30 6.12
C THR A 239 8.43 13.28 5.94
N THR A 240 8.73 12.52 6.99
CA THR A 240 9.82 11.53 6.98
C THR A 240 9.26 10.13 6.99
N GLY A 241 9.87 9.25 6.20
CA GLY A 241 9.48 7.85 6.17
C GLY A 241 10.61 6.92 5.74
N ILE A 242 10.33 5.63 5.86
CA ILE A 242 11.21 4.57 5.37
C ILE A 242 10.37 3.48 4.69
N CYS A 243 10.77 3.11 3.48
CA CYS A 243 10.28 1.91 2.81
C CYS A 243 11.28 0.77 3.00
N LYS A 244 10.83 -0.41 3.39
CA LYS A 244 11.66 -1.61 3.57
C LYS A 244 11.07 -2.77 2.81
N LEU A 245 11.92 -3.47 2.04
CA LEU A 245 11.59 -4.76 1.46
C LEU A 245 12.17 -5.84 2.37
N LEU A 246 11.32 -6.54 3.11
CA LEU A 246 11.74 -7.47 4.15
C LEU A 246 12.33 -8.75 3.55
N GLU A 247 13.48 -9.17 4.07
CA GLU A 247 14.05 -10.47 3.75
C GLU A 247 13.35 -11.59 4.52
N LEU A 248 13.21 -12.75 3.88
CA LEU A 248 12.81 -13.98 4.56
C LEU A 248 13.91 -14.48 5.49
N GLY A 249 13.53 -14.89 6.69
CA GLY A 249 14.40 -15.73 7.52
C GLY A 249 14.58 -17.13 6.92
N GLU A 250 15.60 -17.84 7.38
CA GLU A 250 15.96 -19.18 6.86
C GLU A 250 14.81 -20.19 6.96
N VAL A 251 14.05 -20.16 8.06
CA VAL A 251 12.89 -21.06 8.26
C VAL A 251 11.79 -20.76 7.24
N GLN A 252 11.58 -19.49 6.90
CA GLN A 252 10.60 -19.10 5.88
C GLN A 252 11.09 -19.47 4.47
N LYS A 253 12.38 -19.30 4.18
CA LYS A 253 12.99 -19.76 2.92
C LYS A 253 12.78 -21.27 2.73
N GLU A 254 12.97 -22.05 3.79
CA GLU A 254 12.77 -23.50 3.74
C GLU A 254 11.30 -23.88 3.54
N ARG A 255 10.36 -23.19 4.21
CA ARG A 255 8.91 -23.39 3.97
C ARG A 255 8.53 -23.08 2.53
N LEU A 256 9.08 -22.01 1.96
CA LEU A 256 8.83 -21.62 0.58
C LEU A 256 9.34 -22.71 -0.39
N ARG A 257 10.53 -23.29 -0.14
CA ARG A 257 11.11 -24.37 -0.95
C ARG A 257 10.36 -25.71 -0.83
N THR A 258 9.94 -26.07 0.37
CA THR A 258 9.34 -27.40 0.63
C THR A 258 7.84 -27.45 0.38
N LYS A 259 7.15 -26.32 0.50
CA LYS A 259 5.71 -26.24 0.33
C LYS A 259 5.33 -25.48 -0.93
N ASN A 260 5.75 -24.24 -1.08
CA ASN A 260 5.16 -23.39 -2.12
C ASN A 260 5.71 -23.71 -3.51
N ILE A 261 7.03 -23.80 -3.67
CA ILE A 261 7.64 -24.06 -4.99
C ILE A 261 7.13 -25.39 -5.61
N PRO A 262 6.98 -26.51 -4.88
CA PRO A 262 6.45 -27.74 -5.46
C PRO A 262 5.02 -27.64 -6.00
N PHE A 263 4.17 -26.78 -5.41
CA PHE A 263 2.76 -26.62 -5.83
C PHE A 263 2.51 -25.40 -6.72
N LEU A 264 3.36 -24.36 -6.63
CA LEU A 264 3.17 -23.04 -7.23
C LEU A 264 4.42 -22.53 -7.97
N GLY A 265 5.40 -23.40 -8.22
CA GLY A 265 6.71 -23.13 -8.83
C GLY A 265 6.65 -22.81 -10.33
N PHE A 266 5.80 -21.87 -10.71
CA PHE A 266 5.78 -21.31 -12.05
C PHE A 266 6.84 -20.23 -12.19
N SER A 267 7.40 -20.08 -13.39
CA SER A 267 8.38 -19.02 -13.68
C SER A 267 7.72 -17.66 -13.92
N GLY A 268 8.38 -16.58 -13.50
CA GLY A 268 8.08 -15.21 -13.91
C GLY A 268 7.45 -14.32 -12.83
N LYS A 269 7.38 -13.00 -13.10
CA LYS A 269 6.99 -11.98 -12.09
C LYS A 269 5.61 -12.22 -11.45
N LYS A 270 4.68 -12.88 -12.15
CA LYS A 270 3.35 -13.23 -11.59
C LYS A 270 3.39 -14.29 -10.49
N ALA A 271 4.40 -15.16 -10.52
CA ALA A 271 4.59 -16.23 -9.55
C ALA A 271 5.50 -15.83 -8.38
N ALA A 272 6.26 -14.74 -8.53
CA ALA A 272 7.16 -14.19 -7.51
C ALA A 272 6.57 -14.06 -6.09
N PRO A 273 5.27 -13.71 -5.91
CA PRO A 273 4.63 -13.69 -4.59
C PRO A 273 4.62 -15.02 -3.84
N PHE A 274 4.78 -16.14 -4.55
CA PHE A 274 4.69 -17.49 -4.02
C PHE A 274 6.01 -18.23 -4.09
N THR A 275 6.81 -17.93 -5.12
CA THR A 275 8.07 -18.62 -5.42
C THR A 275 9.29 -17.88 -4.90
N GLY A 276 9.18 -16.59 -4.57
CA GLY A 276 10.32 -15.76 -4.16
C GLY A 276 11.40 -15.61 -5.23
N GLU A 277 11.12 -15.99 -6.48
CA GLU A 277 12.07 -15.96 -7.61
C GLU A 277 12.45 -14.51 -7.99
N SER A 278 11.59 -13.54 -7.69
CA SER A 278 11.81 -12.11 -7.92
C SER A 278 11.44 -11.32 -6.67
N GLU A 279 12.13 -10.20 -6.47
CA GLU A 279 11.87 -9.28 -5.35
C GLU A 279 10.48 -8.65 -5.42
N TRP A 280 10.01 -8.41 -6.65
CA TRP A 280 8.75 -7.76 -6.94
C TRP A 280 7.85 -8.66 -7.80
N GLY A 281 6.56 -8.63 -7.49
CA GLY A 281 5.49 -9.14 -8.33
C GLY A 281 5.06 -8.09 -9.35
N GLY A 282 4.28 -8.50 -10.35
CA GLY A 282 3.69 -7.55 -11.29
C GLY A 282 3.21 -8.18 -12.59
N GLU A 283 2.43 -7.40 -13.34
CA GLU A 283 2.09 -7.75 -14.71
C GLU A 283 3.32 -7.61 -15.63
N GLN A 284 3.42 -8.52 -16.60
CA GLN A 284 4.36 -8.39 -17.70
C GLN A 284 3.58 -7.89 -18.92
N TYR A 285 4.05 -6.79 -19.49
CA TYR A 285 3.44 -6.12 -20.63
C TYR A 285 4.17 -6.48 -21.92
N LYS A 286 3.46 -6.45 -23.06
CA LYS A 286 4.05 -6.76 -24.36
C LYS A 286 5.05 -5.69 -24.75
N HIS A 287 6.27 -6.10 -25.10
CA HIS A 287 7.32 -5.23 -25.60
C HIS A 287 7.57 -5.49 -27.08
N ILE A 288 8.05 -4.46 -27.79
CA ILE A 288 8.52 -4.63 -29.16
C ILE A 288 9.90 -5.29 -29.10
N THR A 289 10.11 -6.32 -29.91
CA THR A 289 11.37 -7.09 -29.97
C THR A 289 12.21 -6.76 -31.21
N PHE A 290 11.77 -5.80 -32.02
CA PHE A 290 12.41 -5.34 -33.24
C PHE A 290 12.60 -3.81 -33.21
N ASP A 291 13.48 -3.30 -34.07
CA ASP A 291 13.72 -1.87 -34.15
C ASP A 291 12.56 -1.15 -34.82
N LEU A 292 12.08 -0.08 -34.18
CA LEU A 292 11.02 0.75 -34.73
C LEU A 292 11.52 1.63 -35.87
N ASN A 293 10.98 1.43 -37.07
CA ASN A 293 11.13 2.40 -38.14
C ASN A 293 10.11 3.54 -37.98
N TYR A 294 10.58 4.72 -37.57
CA TYR A 294 9.70 5.88 -37.38
C TYR A 294 9.09 6.44 -38.67
N GLU A 295 9.58 6.05 -39.85
CA GLU A 295 8.92 6.36 -41.12
C GLU A 295 7.60 5.60 -41.29
N GLU A 296 7.47 4.44 -40.65
CA GLU A 296 6.22 3.64 -40.61
C GLU A 296 5.19 4.19 -39.61
N CYS A 297 5.58 5.22 -38.85
CA CYS A 297 4.73 5.86 -37.86
C CYS A 297 3.80 6.88 -38.54
N PHE A 298 2.52 6.54 -38.66
CA PHE A 298 1.54 7.37 -39.35
C PHE A 298 0.75 8.30 -38.40
N PHE A 299 0.89 8.16 -37.09
CA PHE A 299 0.23 9.02 -36.11
C PHE A 299 1.01 9.12 -34.79
N ARG A 300 1.33 10.35 -34.35
CA ARG A 300 2.18 10.63 -33.15
C ARG A 300 1.64 11.77 -32.27
N ARG A 301 0.33 11.96 -32.31
CA ARG A 301 -0.35 13.11 -31.68
C ARG A 301 -1.29 12.69 -30.57
N ALA A 302 -1.20 11.47 -30.07
CA ALA A 302 -1.98 11.02 -28.93
C ALA A 302 -1.10 10.84 -27.71
N TYR A 303 -1.62 11.26 -26.57
CA TYR A 303 -0.97 11.22 -25.28
C TYR A 303 -1.99 10.83 -24.23
N ILE A 304 -1.54 10.13 -23.19
CA ILE A 304 -2.24 9.95 -21.93
C ILE A 304 -1.52 10.81 -20.92
N PHE A 305 -2.24 11.70 -20.23
CA PHE A 305 -1.74 12.35 -19.03
C PHE A 305 -2.36 11.68 -17.80
N HIS A 306 -1.50 10.97 -17.06
CA HIS A 306 -1.91 10.22 -15.88
C HIS A 306 -0.81 10.27 -14.81
N ARG A 307 -1.19 10.56 -13.57
CA ARG A 307 -0.27 10.69 -12.41
C ARG A 307 0.96 11.57 -12.68
N GLY A 308 0.73 12.75 -13.26
CA GLY A 308 1.82 13.71 -13.51
C GLY A 308 2.75 13.34 -14.68
N ARG A 309 2.55 12.20 -15.34
CA ARG A 309 3.40 11.73 -16.44
C ARG A 309 2.63 11.75 -17.76
N TYR A 310 3.34 12.04 -18.85
CA TYR A 310 2.82 11.90 -20.21
C TYR A 310 3.29 10.59 -20.82
N ILE A 311 2.35 9.83 -21.36
CA ILE A 311 2.59 8.62 -22.15
C ILE A 311 2.15 8.93 -23.57
N GLN A 312 3.08 8.96 -24.52
CA GLN A 312 2.76 9.13 -25.93
C GLN A 312 2.34 7.81 -26.56
N ILE A 313 1.38 7.91 -27.47
CA ILE A 313 0.83 6.81 -28.27
C ILE A 313 1.20 7.07 -29.73
N ASP A 314 2.10 6.24 -30.23
CA ASP A 314 2.52 6.24 -31.62
C ASP A 314 1.85 5.07 -32.37
N LEU A 315 1.18 5.36 -33.49
CA LEU A 315 0.56 4.33 -34.35
C LEU A 315 1.47 4.01 -35.52
N PHE A 316 1.79 2.74 -35.65
CA PHE A 316 2.69 2.21 -36.66
C PHE A 316 1.96 1.25 -37.59
N ASN A 317 2.44 1.16 -38.83
CA ASN A 317 2.06 0.13 -39.77
C ASN A 317 3.30 -0.67 -40.17
N ASN A 318 3.47 -1.85 -39.59
CA ASN A 318 4.59 -2.73 -39.91
C ASN A 318 4.13 -3.86 -40.84
N GLU A 319 4.99 -4.28 -41.76
CA GLU A 319 4.64 -5.27 -42.77
C GLU A 319 4.36 -6.66 -42.16
N GLU A 320 5.06 -7.03 -41.08
CA GLU A 320 4.96 -8.37 -40.48
C GLU A 320 3.79 -8.47 -39.50
N ILE A 321 3.66 -7.51 -38.59
CA ILE A 321 2.65 -7.54 -37.52
C ILE A 321 1.44 -6.66 -37.80
N GLY A 322 1.43 -5.97 -38.94
CA GLY A 322 0.40 -5.02 -39.35
C GLY A 322 0.38 -3.75 -38.49
N ARG A 323 -0.82 -3.15 -38.34
CA ARG A 323 -1.01 -1.96 -37.52
C ARG A 323 -0.94 -2.25 -36.03
N PHE A 324 -0.24 -1.41 -35.28
CA PHE A 324 -0.19 -1.51 -33.82
C PHE A 324 -0.02 -0.13 -33.17
N ALA A 325 -0.27 -0.07 -31.87
CA ALA A 325 0.00 1.11 -31.07
C ALA A 325 1.17 0.87 -30.12
N PHE A 326 2.11 1.81 -30.08
CA PHE A 326 3.27 1.78 -29.22
C PHE A 326 3.17 2.89 -28.18
N PHE A 327 3.34 2.52 -26.91
CA PHE A 327 3.20 3.40 -25.76
C PHE A 327 4.58 3.62 -25.13
N HIS A 328 4.98 4.87 -24.97
CA HIS A 328 6.24 5.24 -24.33
C HIS A 328 6.11 6.54 -23.54
N PHE A 329 7.00 6.78 -22.57
CA PHE A 329 7.04 8.07 -21.88
C PHE A 329 7.38 9.19 -22.85
N ALA A 330 6.83 10.38 -22.57
CA ALA A 330 7.13 11.60 -23.31
C ALA A 330 7.21 12.79 -22.35
N ASP A 331 7.87 13.84 -22.82
CA ASP A 331 7.80 15.16 -22.18
C ASP A 331 6.41 15.79 -22.38
N THR A 332 6.17 16.92 -21.73
CA THR A 332 4.94 17.70 -21.92
C THR A 332 4.71 18.01 -23.41
N PRO A 333 3.53 17.69 -23.97
CA PRO A 333 3.21 17.97 -25.36
C PRO A 333 3.32 19.47 -25.67
N LYS A 334 4.08 19.80 -26.74
CA LYS A 334 4.38 21.21 -27.10
C LYS A 334 3.35 21.86 -28.02
N TYR A 335 2.47 21.08 -28.65
CA TYR A 335 1.55 21.56 -29.69
C TYR A 335 0.09 21.47 -29.25
N ASN A 336 -0.70 22.48 -29.62
CA ASN A 336 -2.11 22.63 -29.24
C ASN A 336 -3.07 21.71 -30.01
N ASP A 337 -2.57 20.90 -30.95
CA ASP A 337 -3.35 19.96 -31.75
C ASP A 337 -3.12 18.49 -31.37
N ASN A 338 -2.53 18.25 -30.20
CA ASN A 338 -2.32 16.92 -29.62
C ASN A 338 -3.56 16.42 -28.85
N LEU A 339 -3.96 15.18 -29.11
CA LEU A 339 -4.95 14.47 -28.33
C LEU A 339 -4.36 14.09 -26.98
N ILE A 340 -4.92 14.62 -25.90
CA ILE A 340 -4.53 14.27 -24.53
C ILE A 340 -5.74 13.60 -23.86
N PHE A 341 -5.59 12.33 -23.56
CA PHE A 341 -6.53 11.58 -22.73
C PHE A 341 -6.15 11.76 -21.28
N THR A 342 -7.10 12.14 -20.42
CA THR A 342 -6.85 12.29 -18.99
C THR A 342 -8.12 12.06 -18.18
N THR A 343 -7.95 11.62 -16.94
CA THR A 343 -9.02 11.53 -15.92
C THR A 343 -8.96 12.70 -14.94
N ASP A 344 -7.97 13.59 -15.09
CA ASP A 344 -7.81 14.79 -14.27
C ASP A 344 -8.86 15.84 -14.68
N PRO A 345 -9.82 16.20 -13.81
CA PRO A 345 -10.87 17.16 -14.12
C PRO A 345 -10.33 18.57 -14.37
N GLU A 346 -9.20 18.96 -13.76
CA GLU A 346 -8.58 20.27 -13.99
C GLU A 346 -7.96 20.36 -15.38
N LYS A 347 -7.53 19.22 -15.93
CA LYS A 347 -7.06 19.07 -17.31
C LYS A 347 -8.11 18.48 -18.25
N ALA A 348 -9.34 18.26 -17.80
CA ALA A 348 -10.41 17.75 -18.66
C ALA A 348 -10.87 18.80 -19.67
N SER A 349 -10.67 20.09 -19.38
CA SER A 349 -10.79 21.19 -20.35
C SER A 349 -9.65 21.20 -21.37
N ASP A 350 -8.52 20.56 -21.08
CA ASP A 350 -7.32 20.45 -21.91
C ASP A 350 -7.37 19.23 -22.85
N ILE A 351 -8.57 18.87 -23.35
CA ILE A 351 -8.65 18.25 -24.67
C ILE A 351 -8.16 19.31 -25.66
N TYR A 352 -6.83 19.43 -25.82
CA TYR A 352 -6.17 20.29 -26.82
C TYR A 352 -6.47 19.74 -28.22
N GLY A 353 -7.70 19.97 -28.67
CA GLY A 353 -8.23 19.36 -29.87
C GLY A 353 -9.63 19.80 -30.26
N PHE A 354 -10.20 20.85 -29.66
CA PHE A 354 -11.38 21.50 -30.25
C PHE A 354 -10.98 22.60 -31.23
N GLY A 355 -10.17 22.21 -32.23
CA GLY A 355 -10.12 22.94 -33.48
C GLY A 355 -11.48 22.80 -34.17
N LYS A 356 -12.16 23.93 -34.41
CA LYS A 356 -13.37 24.11 -35.24
C LYS A 356 -13.69 22.88 -36.11
N TYR A 357 -14.78 22.18 -35.76
CA TYR A 357 -15.61 21.20 -36.49
C TYR A 357 -15.03 20.32 -37.64
N GLU A 358 -14.10 20.76 -38.47
CA GLU A 358 -13.47 20.01 -39.59
C GLU A 358 -12.44 18.95 -39.14
N LYS A 359 -11.89 19.04 -37.91
CA LYS A 359 -10.90 18.07 -37.39
C LYS A 359 -11.48 16.97 -36.50
N ARG A 360 -12.74 17.12 -36.05
CA ARG A 360 -13.38 16.21 -35.07
C ARG A 360 -13.51 14.78 -35.59
N GLU A 361 -13.82 14.60 -36.88
CA GLU A 361 -13.97 13.27 -37.47
C GLU A 361 -12.64 12.50 -37.51
N LYS A 362 -11.52 13.17 -37.86
CA LYS A 362 -10.19 12.56 -37.87
C LYS A 362 -9.74 12.15 -36.47
N VAL A 363 -10.05 12.97 -35.47
CA VAL A 363 -9.78 12.68 -34.06
C VAL A 363 -10.59 11.47 -33.58
N LEU A 364 -11.90 11.45 -33.84
CA LEU A 364 -12.76 10.31 -33.49
C LEU A 364 -12.28 9.02 -34.17
N LYS A 365 -11.81 9.09 -35.41
CA LYS A 365 -11.18 7.95 -36.11
C LYS A 365 -9.90 7.48 -35.42
N ALA A 366 -9.02 8.41 -35.00
CA ALA A 366 -7.81 8.06 -34.27
C ALA A 366 -8.12 7.44 -32.89
N CYS A 367 -9.04 8.04 -32.11
CA CYS A 367 -9.47 7.49 -30.82
C CYS A 367 -10.08 6.09 -30.98
N LYS A 368 -10.94 5.90 -31.99
CA LYS A 368 -11.51 4.61 -32.32
C LYS A 368 -10.42 3.60 -32.67
N MET A 369 -9.45 3.98 -33.51
CA MET A 369 -8.34 3.11 -33.89
C MET A 369 -7.49 2.69 -32.69
N ILE A 370 -7.14 3.62 -31.79
CA ILE A 370 -6.40 3.31 -30.55
C ILE A 370 -7.22 2.32 -29.69
N THR A 371 -8.52 2.56 -29.55
CA THR A 371 -9.42 1.69 -28.78
C THR A 371 -9.53 0.29 -29.39
N ASP A 372 -9.64 0.20 -30.71
CA ASP A 372 -9.75 -1.06 -31.44
C ASP A 372 -8.45 -1.86 -31.33
N LEU A 373 -7.28 -1.21 -31.53
CA LEU A 373 -5.97 -1.85 -31.34
C LEU A 373 -5.76 -2.37 -29.90
N TYR A 374 -6.25 -1.63 -28.89
CA TYR A 374 -6.22 -2.08 -27.51
C TYR A 374 -7.09 -3.32 -27.29
N LYS A 375 -8.34 -3.31 -27.80
CA LYS A 375 -9.25 -4.46 -27.72
C LYS A 375 -8.74 -5.69 -28.47
N GLU A 376 -8.05 -5.48 -29.59
CA GLU A 376 -7.40 -6.52 -30.39
C GLU A 376 -6.07 -7.01 -29.76
N ASN A 377 -5.64 -6.45 -28.63
CA ASN A 377 -4.38 -6.79 -27.95
C ASN A 377 -3.14 -6.56 -28.85
N ARG A 378 -3.19 -5.53 -29.71
CA ARG A 378 -2.14 -5.07 -30.63
C ARG A 378 -1.47 -3.80 -30.10
N VAL A 379 -1.21 -3.81 -28.80
CA VAL A 379 -0.56 -2.72 -28.07
C VAL A 379 0.75 -3.21 -27.49
N TYR A 380 1.77 -2.36 -27.60
CA TYR A 380 3.11 -2.62 -27.10
C TYR A 380 3.60 -1.45 -26.28
N TYR A 381 4.47 -1.74 -25.32
CA TYR A 381 4.93 -0.79 -24.32
C TYR A 381 6.44 -0.72 -24.31
N ALA A 382 7.00 0.49 -24.18
CA ALA A 382 8.44 0.69 -24.03
C ALA A 382 9.01 0.09 -22.72
N SER A 383 8.18 -0.02 -21.69
CA SER A 383 8.57 -0.62 -20.40
C SER A 383 7.34 -1.13 -19.64
N ASN A 384 7.55 -2.00 -18.64
CA ASN A 384 6.47 -2.47 -17.77
C ASN A 384 5.84 -1.32 -16.97
N ARG A 385 6.63 -0.28 -16.62
CA ARG A 385 6.11 0.93 -15.98
C ARG A 385 5.08 1.65 -16.84
N VAL A 386 5.36 1.80 -18.14
CA VAL A 386 4.43 2.42 -19.09
C VAL A 386 3.17 1.56 -19.26
N GLY A 387 3.35 0.24 -19.32
CA GLY A 387 2.23 -0.71 -19.33
C GLY A 387 1.33 -0.59 -18.11
N SER A 388 1.93 -0.59 -16.91
CA SER A 388 1.22 -0.48 -15.64
C SER A 388 0.43 0.83 -15.53
N LEU A 389 1.07 1.96 -15.84
CA LEU A 389 0.39 3.27 -15.85
C LEU A 389 -0.74 3.36 -16.88
N THR A 390 -0.57 2.76 -18.06
CA THR A 390 -1.60 2.74 -19.11
C THR A 390 -2.78 1.86 -18.70
N SER A 391 -2.52 0.67 -18.14
CA SER A 391 -3.55 -0.25 -17.64
C SER A 391 -4.36 0.41 -16.52
N ASP A 392 -3.68 1.05 -15.57
CA ASP A 392 -4.29 1.80 -14.48
C ASP A 392 -5.15 2.97 -14.99
N PHE A 393 -4.66 3.74 -15.96
CA PHE A 393 -5.45 4.79 -16.62
C PHE A 393 -6.74 4.23 -17.23
N ILE A 394 -6.66 3.15 -18.01
CA ILE A 394 -7.81 2.57 -18.70
C ILE A 394 -8.86 2.02 -17.71
N LYS A 395 -8.43 1.44 -16.59
CA LYS A 395 -9.33 1.00 -15.51
C LYS A 395 -10.10 2.18 -14.89
N ASN A 396 -9.48 3.35 -14.81
CA ASN A 396 -10.01 4.55 -14.15
C ASN A 396 -10.90 5.45 -15.05
N ILE A 397 -11.00 5.21 -16.35
CA ILE A 397 -11.86 5.99 -17.27
C ILE A 397 -13.32 5.49 -17.27
N ARG A 398 -13.61 4.33 -16.67
CA ARG A 398 -14.94 3.69 -16.72
C ARG A 398 -16.01 4.39 -15.89
#